data_AF-A0A074YU46-F1
#
_entry.id   AF-A0A074YU46-F1
#
_cell.length_a   1.000
_cell.length_b   1.000
_cell.length_c   1.000
_cell.angle_alpha   90.00
_cell.angle_beta   90.00
_cell.angle_gamma   90.00
#
_symmetry.space_group_name_H-M   'P 1'
#
loop_
_entity.id
_entity.type
_entity.pdbx_description
1 polymer ?
#
loop_
_entity_poly.entity_id
_entity_poly.type
_entity_poly.pdbx_seq_one_letter_code
_entity_poly.pdbx_strand_id
1 'polypeptide(L)' 'VYYPRKEVKILKTETAQKIEPNTALCLRALKDCFDRSGLPRVYGEQWLVKKPGAYLPGPYEEVVEKRVAYKLTD' A
#
# COMPACT_ATOMS: atom_id res chain seq x y z
N VAL A 1 -3.95 13.10 18.57
CA VAL A 1 -4.69 14.16 17.85
C VAL A 1 -3.69 15.00 17.09
N TYR A 2 -3.94 15.30 15.82
CA TYR A 2 -3.07 16.17 15.02
C TYR A 2 -3.39 17.64 15.33
N TYR A 3 -2.35 18.44 15.61
CA TYR A 3 -2.47 19.88 15.81
C TYR A 3 -1.99 20.61 14.55
N PRO A 4 -2.86 21.41 13.88
CA PRO A 4 -2.48 22.13 12.67
C PRO A 4 -1.28 23.07 12.88
N ARG A 5 -0.40 23.13 11.89
CA ARG A 5 0.75 24.03 11.85
C ARG A 5 0.69 24.86 10.58
N LYS A 6 1.12 26.12 10.65
CA LYS A 6 1.06 27.06 9.50
C LYS A 6 1.90 26.58 8.30
N GLU A 7 2.93 25.77 8.57
CA GLU A 7 3.85 25.24 7.55
C GLU A 7 3.32 23.95 6.89
N VAL A 8 2.28 23.31 7.43
CA VAL A 8 1.83 21.98 6.99
C VAL A 8 0.43 22.04 6.40
N LYS A 9 0.31 21.66 5.12
CA LYS A 9 -0.97 21.48 4.44
C LYS A 9 -1.38 20.01 4.48
N ILE A 10 -2.59 19.73 4.98
CA ILE A 10 -3.20 18.40 4.86
C ILE A 10 -3.65 18.23 3.41
N LEU A 11 -3.01 17.31 2.68
CA LEU A 11 -3.34 17.06 1.28
C LEU A 11 -4.53 16.12 1.15
N LYS A 12 -4.49 14.99 1.87
CA LYS A 12 -5.52 13.95 1.85
C LYS A 12 -5.50 13.15 3.14
N THR A 13 -6.66 12.57 3.47
CA THR A 13 -6.77 11.56 4.52
C THR A 13 -6.76 10.20 3.84
N GLU A 14 -5.82 9.34 4.22
CA GLU A 14 -5.72 7.98 3.69
C GLU A 14 -6.43 6.99 4.60
N THR A 15 -7.16 6.05 3.99
CA THR A 15 -7.85 4.96 4.69
C THR A 15 -7.09 3.66 4.52
N ALA A 16 -7.10 2.82 5.57
CA ALA A 16 -6.49 1.50 5.46
C ALA A 16 -7.28 0.60 4.50
N GLN A 17 -6.56 -0.10 3.62
CA GLN A 17 -7.09 -1.08 2.68
C GLN A 17 -7.17 -2.46 3.33
N LYS A 18 -8.32 -3.12 3.24
CA LYS A 18 -8.53 -4.45 3.83
C LYS A 18 -8.10 -5.56 2.86
N ILE A 19 -7.07 -6.31 3.25
CA ILE A 19 -6.57 -7.50 2.56
C ILE A 19 -7.20 -8.73 3.21
N GLU A 20 -8.00 -9.46 2.43
CA GLU A 20 -8.67 -10.70 2.84
C GLU A 20 -7.81 -11.92 2.49
N PRO A 21 -8.07 -13.09 3.10
CA PRO A 21 -7.46 -14.34 2.66
C PRO A 21 -7.69 -14.56 1.16
N ASN A 22 -6.68 -15.11 0.47
CA ASN A 22 -6.70 -15.29 -0.99
C ASN A 22 -6.80 -13.99 -1.79
N THR A 23 -6.47 -12.84 -1.20
CA THR A 23 -6.34 -11.57 -1.92
C THR A 23 -4.96 -10.97 -1.68
N ALA A 24 -4.52 -10.15 -2.63
CA ALA A 24 -3.28 -9.40 -2.54
C ALA A 24 -3.51 -7.99 -3.05
N LEU A 25 -2.74 -7.04 -2.51
CA LEU A 25 -2.80 -5.65 -2.91
C LEU A 25 -1.55 -5.32 -3.72
N CYS A 26 -1.75 -4.81 -4.94
CA CYS A 26 -0.68 -4.36 -5.82
C CYS A 26 -0.36 -2.90 -5.51
N LEU A 27 0.87 -2.66 -5.09
CA LEU A 27 1.41 -1.33 -4.81
C LEU A 27 2.38 -0.92 -5.90
N ARG A 28 2.46 0.39 -6.12
CA ARG A 28 3.47 1.04 -6.96
C ARG A 28 4.23 2.07 -6.13
N ALA A 29 5.55 2.09 -6.29
CA ALA A 29 6.40 3.11 -5.69
C ALA A 29 6.31 4.43 -6.47
N LEU A 30 5.89 5.50 -5.79
CA LEU A 30 5.88 6.86 -6.34
C LEU A 30 7.22 7.58 -6.18
N LYS A 31 8.13 7.02 -5.36
CA LYS A 31 9.51 7.46 -5.11
C LYS A 31 10.30 6.26 -4.60
N ASP A 32 11.63 6.37 -4.62
CA ASP A 32 12.49 5.40 -3.94
C ASP A 32 12.10 5.35 -2.45
N CYS A 33 11.63 4.19 -2.01
CA CYS A 33 11.06 4.01 -0.68
C CYS A 33 11.36 2.61 -0.15
N PHE A 34 11.12 2.40 1.14
CA PHE A 34 11.17 1.08 1.74
C PHE A 34 9.75 0.59 1.93
N ASP A 35 9.48 -0.64 1.50
CA ASP A 35 8.18 -1.27 1.75
C ASP A 35 8.02 -1.63 3.23
N ARG A 36 6.83 -2.08 3.62
CA ARG A 36 6.53 -2.49 5.00
C ARG A 36 7.39 -3.65 5.52
N SER A 37 8.03 -4.43 4.63
CA SER A 37 8.98 -5.49 4.99
C SER A 37 10.41 -5.00 5.11
N GLY A 38 10.68 -3.72 4.85
CA GLY A 38 12.03 -3.14 4.88
C GLY A 38 12.83 -3.40 3.61
N LEU A 39 12.19 -3.83 2.52
CA LEU A 39 12.87 -4.00 1.23
C LEU A 39 12.88 -2.66 0.49
N PRO A 40 14.03 -2.26 -0.09
CA PRO A 40 14.11 -1.08 -0.94
C PRO A 40 13.30 -1.30 -2.23
N ARG A 41 12.52 -0.30 -2.62
CA ARG A 41 11.75 -0.23 -3.85
C ARG A 41 12.17 0.99 -4.64
N VAL A 42 12.32 0.82 -5.95
CA VAL A 42 12.70 1.90 -6.87
C VAL A 42 11.45 2.58 -7.42
N TYR A 43 11.54 3.87 -7.77
CA TYR A 43 10.47 4.59 -8.46
C TYR A 43 9.84 3.77 -9.61
N GLY A 44 8.51 3.64 -9.58
CA GLY A 44 7.73 2.91 -10.58
C GLY A 44 7.68 1.39 -10.38
N GLU A 45 8.47 0.83 -9.47
CA GLU A 45 8.44 -0.59 -9.14
C GLU A 45 7.07 -0.98 -8.57
N GLN A 46 6.58 -2.16 -8.95
CA GLN A 46 5.33 -2.72 -8.45
C GLN A 46 5.56 -4.01 -7.70
N TRP A 47 4.84 -4.19 -6.59
CA TRP A 47 4.91 -5.41 -5.79
C TRP A 47 3.55 -5.77 -5.18
N LEU A 48 3.44 -7.02 -4.73
CA LEU A 48 2.22 -7.55 -4.12
C LEU A 48 2.38 -7.70 -2.62
N VAL A 49 1.48 -7.08 -1.87
CA VAL A 49 1.30 -7.31 -0.44
C VAL A 49 0.23 -8.37 -0.23
N LYS A 50 0.63 -9.53 0.30
CA LYS A 50 -0.25 -10.70 0.52
C LYS A 50 -0.66 -10.89 1.98
N LYS A 51 -0.12 -10.08 2.90
CA LYS A 51 -0.37 -10.22 4.32
C LYS A 51 -1.84 -9.85 4.61
N PRO A 52 -2.66 -10.77 5.11
CA PRO A 52 -4.05 -10.48 5.43
C PRO A 52 -4.12 -9.49 6.60
N GLY A 53 -5.11 -8.60 6.56
CA GLY A 53 -5.31 -7.54 7.55
C GLY A 53 -5.54 -6.17 6.93
N ALA A 54 -5.48 -5.14 7.76
CA ALA A 54 -5.56 -3.75 7.31
C ALA A 54 -4.16 -3.25 6.89
N TYR A 55 -4.03 -2.85 5.64
CA TYR A 55 -2.82 -2.25 5.09
C TYR A 55 -3.03 -0.75 4.92
N LEU A 56 -2.28 0.06 5.66
CA LEU A 56 -2.24 1.51 5.44
C LEU A 56 -1.10 1.83 4.47
N PRO A 57 -1.39 2.36 3.26
CA PRO A 57 -0.35 2.75 2.31
C PRO A 57 0.54 3.86 2.88
N GLY A 58 1.83 3.75 2.60
CA GLY A 58 2.78 4.83 2.89
C GLY A 58 2.56 6.06 2.01
N PRO A 59 3.19 7.21 2.33
CA PRO A 59 3.05 8.45 1.56
C PRO A 59 3.56 8.34 0.11
N TYR A 60 4.44 7.37 -0.16
CA TYR A 60 5.03 7.10 -1.48
C TYR A 60 4.57 5.76 -2.06
N GLU A 61 3.55 5.15 -1.47
CA GLU A 61 2.95 3.91 -1.98
C GLU A 61 1.60 4.25 -2.60
N GLU A 62 1.43 3.86 -3.85
CA GLU A 62 0.16 3.98 -4.56
C GLU A 62 -0.50 2.62 -4.68
N VAL A 63 -1.78 2.53 -4.32
CA VAL A 63 -2.59 1.33 -4.50
C VAL A 63 -3.06 1.26 -5.95
N VAL A 64 -2.53 0.31 -6.72
CA VAL A 64 -2.88 0.13 -8.13
C VAL A 64 -4.13 -0.73 -8.26
N GLU A 65 -4.15 -1.90 -7.61
CA GLU A 65 -5.27 -2.85 -7.72
C GLU A 65 -5.28 -3.87 -6.59
N LYS A 66 -6.44 -4.49 -6.35
CA LYS A 66 -6.60 -5.68 -5.51
C LYS A 66 -6.75 -6.91 -6.40
N ARG A 67 -5.83 -7.87 -6.26
CA ARG A 67 -5.87 -9.14 -6.99
C ARG A 67 -6.44 -10.24 -6.10
N VAL A 68 -7.27 -11.11 -6.68
CA VAL A 68 -7.79 -12.32 -6.03
C VAL A 68 -7.04 -13.52 -6.57
N ALA A 69 -6.70 -14.48 -5.70
CA ALA A 69 -6.03 -15.70 -6.09
C ALA A 69 -6.98 -16.59 -6.91
N TYR A 70 -6.45 -17.19 -7.98
CA TYR A 70 -7.17 -18.18 -8.76
C TYR A 70 -7.19 -19.52 -8.01
N LYS A 71 -8.36 -20.14 -7.90
CA LYS A 71 -8.52 -21.47 -7.29
C LYS A 71 -8.35 -22.52 -8.39
N LEU A 72 -7.34 -23.36 -8.25
CA LEU A 72 -7.15 -24.51 -9.13
C LEU A 72 -8.14 -25.61 -8.71
N THR A 73 -8.95 -26.07 -9.65
CA THR A 73 -9.81 -27.26 -9.52
C THR A 73 -9.22 -28.41 -10.34
N ASP A 74 -9.44 -29.63 -9.89
CA ASP A 74 -9.07 -30.88 -10.57
C ASP A 74 -9.99 -31.16 -11.78
#